data_AF-A0A416GA79-F1
#
_entry.id   AF-A0A416GA79-F1
#
_cell.length_a   1.000
_cell.length_b   1.000
_cell.length_c   1.000
_cell.angle_alpha   90.00
_cell.angle_beta   90.00
_cell.angle_gamma   90.00
#
_symmetry.space_group_name_H-M   'P 1'
#
loop_
_entity.id
_entity.type
_entity.pdbx_description
1 polymer ?
#
loop_
_entity_poly.entity_id
_entity_poly.type
_entity_poly.pdbx_seq_one_letter_code
_entity_poly.pdbx_strand_id
1 'polypeptide(L)'
;MKRMILLLSLGCLLTLSCAKRNTTIIGGSDQPTAIFVADHLTLQEKGLELTRQIHRLANNEAYIKYCSHSDEINKLAAHIARTDYSVPRKIFAISHLKSIQDFETDSTIRTLLADKMVRTIPSLINAQSGSNTLAVTSLFVTEDVFLHNSLKESTIYLYIYESDCSSMVLFQPHKDHIVQAYACFVIHPLLKTIHSTDDVKRFFKETIQLEGIMVQELTTTSKS
;
A
#
# COMPACT_ATOMS: atom_id res chain seq x y z
N MET A 1 32.39 -8.92 59.51
CA MET A 1 31.02 -8.66 60.04
C MET A 1 30.07 -8.78 58.85
N LYS A 2 29.46 -9.92 58.48
CA LYS A 2 28.50 -10.84 59.12
C LYS A 2 27.17 -10.20 59.56
N ARG A 3 26.13 -10.42 58.72
CA ARG A 3 24.66 -10.64 58.93
C ARG A 3 24.00 -10.39 57.57
N MET A 4 23.40 -11.29 56.79
CA MET A 4 22.63 -12.55 56.97
C MET A 4 21.34 -12.39 57.80
N ILE A 5 20.20 -12.32 57.09
CA ILE A 5 18.78 -12.72 57.38
C ILE A 5 18.08 -12.52 56.00
N LEU A 6 17.77 -13.52 55.16
CA LEU A 6 16.81 -14.63 55.18
C LEU A 6 15.30 -14.24 55.19
N LEU A 7 14.71 -14.34 53.99
CA LEU A 7 13.36 -14.78 53.57
C LEU A 7 12.10 -14.42 54.40
N LEU A 8 11.12 -13.82 53.72
CA LEU A 8 9.75 -14.32 53.70
C LEU A 8 9.06 -13.92 52.38
N SER A 9 8.74 -14.95 51.60
CA SER A 9 7.91 -14.92 50.41
C SER A 9 6.47 -14.55 50.76
N LEU A 10 5.86 -13.64 49.99
CA LEU A 10 4.41 -13.55 49.90
C LEU A 10 4.00 -13.54 48.42
N GLY A 11 3.66 -14.73 47.94
CA GLY A 11 3.00 -14.91 46.67
C GLY A 11 1.57 -14.38 46.76
N CYS A 12 1.18 -13.56 45.79
CA CYS A 12 -0.22 -13.29 45.50
C CYS A 12 -0.45 -13.71 44.05
N LEU A 13 -0.75 -15.01 43.87
CA LEU A 13 -1.36 -15.49 42.64
C LEU A 13 -2.75 -14.87 42.54
N LEU A 14 -2.95 -14.00 41.55
CA LEU A 14 -4.28 -13.62 41.10
C LEU A 14 -4.85 -14.81 40.31
N THR A 15 -5.48 -15.75 41.00
CA THR A 15 -6.32 -16.76 40.36
C THR A 15 -7.60 -16.09 39.88
N LEU A 16 -7.72 -15.84 38.58
CA LEU A 16 -9.03 -15.64 37.97
C LEU A 16 -9.81 -16.96 38.08
N SER A 17 -10.74 -16.99 39.02
CA SER A 17 -11.78 -18.02 39.09
C SER A 17 -12.63 -17.93 37.81
N CYS A 18 -12.42 -18.88 36.91
CA CYS A 18 -13.29 -19.10 35.76
C CYS A 18 -14.60 -19.68 36.28
N ALA A 19 -15.58 -18.82 36.52
CA ALA A 19 -16.95 -19.25 36.79
C ALA A 19 -17.48 -19.95 35.53
N LYS A 20 -17.54 -21.29 35.60
CA LYS A 20 -18.17 -22.17 34.62
C LYS A 20 -19.64 -21.78 34.49
N ARG A 21 -19.97 -20.92 33.54
CA ARG A 21 -21.37 -20.72 33.13
C ARG A 21 -21.76 -21.93 32.31
N ASN A 22 -22.71 -22.71 32.83
CA ASN A 22 -23.45 -23.68 32.03
C ASN A 22 -24.20 -22.92 30.93
N THR A 23 -23.58 -22.80 29.77
CA THR A 23 -24.30 -22.44 28.54
C THR A 23 -24.90 -23.73 28.01
N THR A 24 -26.18 -23.93 28.29
CA THR A 24 -27.02 -24.83 27.50
C THR A 24 -26.90 -24.38 26.04
N ILE A 25 -26.23 -25.17 25.21
CA ILE A 25 -26.12 -24.90 23.78
C ILE A 25 -27.51 -25.14 23.19
N ILE A 26 -28.21 -24.06 22.85
CA ILE A 26 -29.35 -24.11 21.93
C ILE A 26 -28.83 -23.61 20.58
N GLY A 27 -28.70 -24.53 19.62
CA GLY A 27 -28.16 -24.25 18.27
C GLY A 27 -26.93 -25.09 17.94
N GLY A 28 -27.10 -26.41 17.83
CA GLY A 28 -26.03 -27.34 17.42
C GLY A 28 -25.81 -27.46 15.91
N SER A 29 -26.37 -26.56 15.09
CA SER A 29 -26.29 -26.59 13.61
C SER A 29 -25.65 -25.37 12.96
N ASP A 30 -25.34 -24.32 13.72
CA ASP A 30 -24.98 -23.05 13.10
C ASP A 30 -23.46 -22.96 13.00
N GLN A 31 -22.94 -23.38 11.86
CA GLN A 31 -21.60 -22.96 11.44
C GLN A 31 -21.54 -21.42 11.50
N PRO A 32 -20.38 -20.81 11.84
CA PRO A 32 -20.24 -19.36 11.77
C PRO A 32 -20.68 -18.92 10.38
N THR A 33 -21.79 -18.18 10.30
CA THR A 33 -22.18 -17.56 9.04
C THR A 33 -21.17 -16.45 8.80
N ALA A 34 -20.09 -16.76 8.08
CA ALA A 34 -19.16 -15.76 7.59
C ALA A 34 -19.90 -14.93 6.54
N ILE A 35 -20.43 -13.79 6.97
CA ILE A 35 -20.99 -12.78 6.05
C ILE A 35 -19.79 -12.07 5.43
N PHE A 36 -19.40 -12.53 4.24
CA PHE A 36 -18.40 -11.86 3.43
C PHE A 36 -19.07 -10.70 2.68
N VAL A 37 -18.92 -9.48 3.18
CA VAL A 37 -19.29 -8.29 2.41
C VAL A 37 -18.16 -8.05 1.41
N ALA A 38 -18.37 -8.44 0.16
CA ALA A 38 -17.47 -8.09 -0.92
C ALA A 38 -17.43 -6.56 -1.07
N ASP A 39 -16.25 -5.99 -1.24
CA ASP A 39 -16.15 -4.58 -1.59
C ASP A 39 -16.75 -4.41 -2.99
N HIS A 40 -17.78 -3.56 -3.12
CA HIS A 40 -18.50 -3.38 -4.38
C HIS A 40 -17.73 -2.47 -5.35
N LEU A 41 -16.63 -1.87 -4.91
CA LEU A 41 -15.79 -1.02 -5.73
C LEU A 41 -14.96 -1.85 -6.72
N THR A 42 -14.85 -1.33 -7.93
CA THR A 42 -13.81 -1.77 -8.86
C THR A 42 -12.42 -1.44 -8.29
N LEU A 43 -11.36 -2.14 -8.72
CA LEU A 43 -9.99 -1.80 -8.30
C LEU A 43 -9.61 -0.34 -8.63
N GLN A 44 -10.14 0.18 -9.74
CA GLN A 44 -9.99 1.57 -10.13
C GLN A 44 -10.64 2.52 -9.10
N GLU A 45 -11.90 2.29 -8.72
CA GLU A 45 -12.58 3.09 -7.70
C GLU A 45 -11.92 2.96 -6.33
N LYS A 46 -11.51 1.74 -5.96
CA LYS A 46 -10.80 1.48 -4.71
C LYS A 46 -9.47 2.25 -4.64
N GLY A 47 -8.72 2.26 -5.73
CA GLY A 47 -7.46 3.01 -5.76
C GLY A 47 -7.67 4.52 -5.70
N LEU A 48 -8.71 5.06 -6.34
CA LEU A 48 -9.08 6.49 -6.19
C LEU A 48 -9.47 6.84 -4.75
N GLU A 49 -10.19 5.96 -4.07
CA GLU A 49 -10.53 6.14 -2.65
C GLU A 49 -9.27 6.17 -1.79
N LEU A 50 -8.34 5.22 -1.99
CA LEU A 50 -7.06 5.21 -1.27
C LEU A 50 -6.21 6.45 -1.59
N THR A 51 -6.23 6.94 -2.84
CA THR A 51 -5.59 8.21 -3.23
C THR A 51 -6.17 9.38 -2.43
N ARG A 52 -7.49 9.46 -2.27
CA ARG A 52 -8.11 10.50 -1.41
C ARG A 52 -7.65 10.40 0.04
N GLN A 53 -7.46 9.19 0.55
CA GLN A 53 -6.98 8.99 1.93
C GLN A 53 -5.55 9.49 2.11
N ILE A 54 -4.61 9.12 1.23
CA ILE A 54 -3.22 9.64 1.31
C ILE A 54 -3.15 11.15 1.03
N HIS A 55 -4.05 11.70 0.20
CA HIS A 55 -4.15 13.14 0.00
C HIS A 55 -4.65 13.88 1.24
N ARG A 56 -5.56 13.28 2.02
CA ARG A 56 -5.97 13.82 3.34
C ARG A 56 -4.80 13.84 4.32
N LEU A 57 -3.90 12.84 4.30
CA LEU A 57 -2.67 12.86 5.09
C LEU A 57 -1.75 14.00 4.66
N ALA A 58 -1.58 14.21 3.34
CA ALA A 58 -0.78 15.30 2.80
C ALA A 58 -1.35 16.70 3.14
N ASN A 59 -2.66 16.83 3.34
CA ASN A 59 -3.29 18.09 3.77
C ASN A 59 -3.34 18.26 5.30
N ASN A 60 -2.82 17.30 6.08
CA ASN A 60 -2.81 17.39 7.53
C ASN A 60 -1.50 18.00 8.02
N GLU A 61 -1.48 19.32 8.19
CA GLU A 61 -0.28 20.04 8.68
C GLU A 61 0.20 19.56 10.04
N ALA A 62 -0.70 19.17 10.95
CA ALA A 62 -0.33 18.68 12.27
C ALA A 62 0.42 17.35 12.18
N TYR A 63 -0.04 16.45 11.31
CA TYR A 63 0.65 15.20 11.02
C TYR A 63 2.02 15.44 10.38
N ILE A 64 2.12 16.33 9.40
CA ILE A 64 3.40 16.66 8.75
C ILE A 64 4.41 17.22 9.77
N LYS A 65 3.98 18.18 10.60
CA LYS A 65 4.82 18.78 11.65
C LYS A 65 5.25 17.75 12.70
N TYR A 66 4.41 16.76 12.98
CA TYR A 66 4.77 15.64 13.86
C TYR A 66 5.84 14.73 13.23
N CYS A 67 5.72 14.44 11.93
CA CYS A 67 6.62 13.53 11.23
C CYS A 67 7.98 14.15 10.85
N SER A 68 8.04 15.46 10.58
CA SER A 68 9.24 16.10 10.03
C SER A 68 9.42 17.53 10.52
N HIS A 69 10.67 17.87 10.84
CA HIS A 69 11.13 19.23 11.14
C HIS A 69 12.05 19.79 10.03
N SER A 70 12.23 19.08 8.91
CA SER A 70 13.01 19.56 7.76
C SER A 70 12.16 20.48 6.88
N ASP A 71 12.68 21.67 6.58
CA ASP A 71 12.05 22.63 5.68
C ASP A 71 11.91 22.07 4.26
N GLU A 72 12.88 21.30 3.79
CA GLU A 72 12.86 20.66 2.47
C GLU A 72 11.74 19.63 2.36
N ILE A 73 11.62 18.74 3.35
CA ILE A 73 10.54 17.74 3.40
C ILE A 73 9.17 18.44 3.50
N ASN A 74 9.07 19.48 4.33
CA ASN A 74 7.81 20.21 4.52
C ASN A 74 7.40 20.99 3.25
N LYS A 75 8.36 21.54 2.49
CA LYS A 75 8.10 22.16 1.17
C LYS A 75 7.59 21.13 0.15
N LEU A 76 8.20 19.94 0.11
CA LEU A 76 7.73 18.88 -0.77
C LEU A 76 6.35 18.35 -0.35
N ALA A 77 6.08 18.26 0.95
CA ALA A 77 4.76 17.85 1.45
C ALA A 77 3.68 18.86 1.02
N ALA A 78 3.97 20.16 1.11
CA ALA A 78 3.08 21.21 0.61
C ALA A 78 2.92 21.17 -0.93
N HIS A 79 3.94 20.75 -1.67
CA HIS A 79 3.85 20.52 -3.12
C HIS A 79 2.88 19.38 -3.45
N ILE A 80 3.00 18.25 -2.77
CA ILE A 80 2.06 17.12 -2.89
C ILE A 80 0.64 17.59 -2.54
N ALA A 81 0.45 18.25 -1.39
CA ALA A 81 -0.87 18.68 -0.92
C ALA A 81 -1.62 19.58 -1.91
N ARG A 82 -0.90 20.46 -2.62
CA ARG A 82 -1.46 21.40 -3.61
C ARG A 82 -1.85 20.75 -4.93
N THR A 83 -1.37 19.55 -5.24
CA THR A 83 -1.76 18.84 -6.46
C THR A 83 -3.23 18.42 -6.35
N ASP A 84 -4.00 18.63 -7.43
CA ASP A 84 -5.39 18.18 -7.50
C ASP A 84 -5.45 16.70 -7.88
N TYR A 85 -5.87 15.86 -6.94
CA TYR A 85 -6.05 14.42 -7.14
C TYR A 85 -7.50 14.00 -7.37
N SER A 86 -8.42 14.95 -7.58
CA SER A 86 -9.86 14.67 -7.69
C SER A 86 -10.20 13.81 -8.91
N VAL A 87 -9.57 14.10 -10.06
CA VAL A 87 -9.78 13.37 -11.32
C VAL A 87 -8.43 13.13 -11.99
N PRO A 88 -8.00 11.87 -12.17
CA PRO A 88 -6.79 11.58 -12.94
C PRO A 88 -7.02 11.86 -14.42
N ARG A 89 -6.01 12.38 -15.08
CA ARG A 89 -5.96 12.55 -16.53
C ARG A 89 -5.99 11.20 -17.25
N LYS A 90 -5.25 10.22 -16.73
CA LYS A 90 -5.13 8.86 -17.25
C LYS A 90 -4.96 7.88 -16.11
N ILE A 91 -5.43 6.65 -16.31
CA ILE A 91 -5.24 5.55 -15.37
C ILE A 91 -4.67 4.36 -16.15
N PHE A 92 -3.58 3.80 -15.65
CA PHE A 92 -2.94 2.63 -16.25
C PHE A 92 -2.90 1.48 -15.26
N ALA A 93 -3.38 0.31 -15.69
CA ALA A 93 -3.15 -0.95 -15.00
C ALA A 93 -1.87 -1.58 -15.53
N ILE A 94 -0.97 -1.95 -14.63
CA ILE A 94 0.37 -2.46 -14.92
C ILE A 94 0.52 -3.81 -14.24
N SER A 95 0.67 -4.87 -15.03
CA SER A 95 0.79 -6.24 -14.54
C SER A 95 2.06 -6.92 -15.09
N HIS A 96 2.24 -8.22 -14.83
CA HIS A 96 3.49 -8.92 -15.14
C HIS A 96 4.72 -8.28 -14.45
N LEU A 97 4.52 -7.77 -13.23
CA LEU A 97 5.54 -7.06 -12.45
C LEU A 97 6.69 -7.97 -11.96
N LYS A 98 6.55 -9.29 -12.13
CA LYS A 98 7.53 -10.30 -11.71
C LYS A 98 8.70 -10.48 -12.68
N SER A 99 8.88 -9.56 -13.64
CA SER A 99 10.02 -9.51 -14.58
C SER A 99 11.32 -9.11 -13.87
N ILE A 100 11.65 -9.82 -12.81
CA ILE A 100 12.79 -9.52 -11.98
C ILE A 100 13.77 -10.66 -12.19
N GLN A 101 14.90 -10.25 -12.78
CA GLN A 101 16.13 -10.96 -13.12
C GLN A 101 16.30 -12.28 -12.36
N ASP A 102 16.75 -13.32 -13.06
CA ASP A 102 17.04 -14.65 -12.53
C ASP A 102 17.98 -14.58 -11.32
N PHE A 103 17.41 -14.39 -10.13
CA PHE A 103 18.12 -14.57 -8.89
C PHE A 103 18.29 -16.07 -8.70
N GLU A 104 19.51 -16.55 -8.93
CA GLU A 104 20.00 -17.89 -8.54
C GLU A 104 19.81 -18.08 -7.03
N THR A 105 18.59 -18.44 -6.63
CA THR A 105 18.17 -18.62 -5.23
C THR A 105 17.14 -19.74 -5.14
N ASP A 106 17.01 -20.35 -3.96
CA ASP A 106 15.98 -21.36 -3.72
C ASP A 106 14.58 -20.81 -4.01
N SER A 107 13.68 -21.66 -4.50
CA SER A 107 12.30 -21.33 -4.87
C SER A 107 11.52 -20.51 -3.82
N THR A 108 11.74 -20.76 -2.53
CA THR A 108 11.07 -20.04 -1.44
C THR A 108 11.57 -18.59 -1.34
N ILE A 109 12.90 -18.41 -1.46
CA ILE A 109 13.54 -17.09 -1.44
C ILE A 109 13.14 -16.30 -2.70
N ARG A 110 13.05 -16.97 -3.85
CA ARG A 110 12.59 -16.35 -5.11
C ARG A 110 11.20 -15.75 -4.96
N THR A 111 10.24 -16.48 -4.36
CA THR A 111 8.88 -15.96 -4.13
C THR A 111 8.88 -14.78 -3.17
N LEU A 112 9.60 -14.87 -2.04
CA LEU A 112 9.70 -13.78 -1.08
C LEU A 112 10.31 -12.52 -1.70
N LEU A 113 11.35 -12.67 -2.51
CA LEU A 113 12.01 -11.57 -3.19
C LEU A 113 11.10 -10.95 -4.26
N ALA A 114 10.41 -11.76 -5.05
CA ALA A 114 9.50 -11.26 -6.07
C ALA A 114 8.41 -10.36 -5.47
N ASP A 115 7.72 -10.83 -4.42
CA ASP A 115 6.65 -10.04 -3.78
C ASP A 115 7.21 -8.78 -3.12
N LYS A 116 8.36 -8.90 -2.44
CA LYS A 116 9.04 -7.75 -1.83
C LYS A 116 9.42 -6.71 -2.88
N MET A 117 9.97 -7.13 -4.00
CA MET A 117 10.44 -6.21 -5.03
C MET A 117 9.29 -5.45 -5.69
N VAL A 118 8.17 -6.13 -5.96
CA VAL A 118 6.96 -5.47 -6.46
C VAL A 118 6.52 -4.36 -5.50
N ARG A 119 6.53 -4.62 -4.19
CA ARG A 119 6.19 -3.61 -3.17
C ARG A 119 7.20 -2.47 -3.08
N THR A 120 8.45 -2.67 -3.52
CA THR A 120 9.48 -1.60 -3.54
C THR A 120 9.40 -0.68 -4.76
N ILE A 121 8.67 -1.04 -5.81
CA ILE A 121 8.58 -0.25 -7.06
C ILE A 121 8.34 1.25 -6.81
N PRO A 122 7.36 1.67 -5.99
CA PRO A 122 7.14 3.10 -5.76
C PRO A 122 8.33 3.79 -5.08
N SER A 123 8.98 3.10 -4.14
CA SER A 123 10.18 3.62 -3.46
C SER A 123 11.36 3.75 -4.42
N LEU A 124 11.54 2.79 -5.34
CA LEU A 124 12.58 2.86 -6.37
C LEU A 124 12.38 4.06 -7.29
N ILE A 125 11.14 4.32 -7.72
CA ILE A 125 10.80 5.51 -8.51
C ILE A 125 11.12 6.80 -7.74
N ASN A 126 10.65 6.91 -6.49
CA ASN A 126 10.85 8.10 -5.68
C ASN A 126 12.32 8.35 -5.33
N ALA A 127 13.11 7.28 -5.18
CA ALA A 127 14.55 7.38 -4.95
C ALA A 127 15.28 8.01 -6.15
N GLN A 128 14.83 7.78 -7.39
CA GLN A 128 15.40 8.46 -8.57
C GLN A 128 15.20 9.98 -8.53
N SER A 129 14.16 10.44 -7.84
CA SER A 129 13.88 11.86 -7.61
C SER A 129 14.53 12.41 -6.33
N GLY A 130 15.44 11.66 -5.69
CA GLY A 130 16.24 12.08 -4.55
C GLY A 130 15.72 11.62 -3.18
N SER A 131 16.59 11.66 -2.18
CA SER A 131 16.31 11.17 -0.82
C SER A 131 15.17 11.91 -0.12
N ASN A 132 15.05 13.23 -0.32
CA ASN A 132 13.95 14.03 0.25
C ASN A 132 12.59 13.60 -0.33
N THR A 133 12.55 13.27 -1.62
CA THR A 133 11.35 12.76 -2.30
C THR A 133 10.95 11.39 -1.75
N LEU A 134 11.92 10.50 -1.54
CA LEU A 134 11.68 9.21 -0.90
C LEU A 134 11.17 9.39 0.54
N ALA A 135 11.78 10.29 1.32
CA ALA A 135 11.40 10.54 2.70
C ALA A 135 9.98 11.10 2.80
N VAL A 136 9.64 12.15 2.03
CA VAL A 136 8.32 12.79 2.11
C VAL A 136 7.19 11.86 1.65
N THR A 137 7.41 11.08 0.59
CA THR A 137 6.39 10.15 0.08
C THR A 137 6.14 8.99 1.05
N SER A 138 7.14 8.59 1.83
CA SER A 138 6.98 7.57 2.89
C SER A 138 6.07 8.02 4.04
N LEU A 139 5.86 9.34 4.21
CA LEU A 139 4.91 9.87 5.20
C LEU A 139 3.45 9.63 4.80
N PHE A 140 3.20 9.46 3.50
CA PHE A 140 1.85 9.41 2.92
C PHE A 140 1.62 8.07 2.26
N VAL A 141 1.48 7.06 3.11
CA VAL A 141 1.19 5.69 2.72
C VAL A 141 -0.07 5.25 3.44
N THR A 142 -0.95 4.55 2.74
CA THR A 142 -2.07 3.83 3.38
C THR A 142 -2.17 2.43 2.79
N GLU A 143 -2.71 1.52 3.58
CA GLU A 143 -2.98 0.15 3.17
C GLU A 143 -4.42 -0.21 3.46
N ASP A 144 -4.96 -1.13 2.69
CA ASP A 144 -6.29 -1.69 2.94
C ASP A 144 -6.33 -3.16 2.52
N VAL A 145 -7.25 -3.93 3.12
CA VAL A 145 -7.45 -5.35 2.84
C VAL A 145 -8.92 -5.62 2.63
N PHE A 146 -9.26 -6.17 1.47
CA PHE A 146 -10.64 -6.38 1.06
C PHE A 146 -10.79 -7.63 0.19
N LEU A 147 -12.03 -8.07 -0.03
CA LEU A 147 -12.32 -9.21 -0.89
C LEU A 147 -12.54 -8.76 -2.34
N HIS A 148 -11.89 -9.42 -3.29
CA HIS A 148 -12.05 -9.18 -4.71
C HIS A 148 -11.72 -10.43 -5.54
N ASN A 149 -12.71 -10.91 -6.29
CA ASN A 149 -12.67 -12.25 -6.90
C ASN A 149 -11.88 -12.34 -8.22
N SER A 150 -11.50 -11.22 -8.83
CA SER A 150 -10.93 -11.20 -10.19
C SER A 150 -9.42 -11.00 -10.28
N LEU A 151 -8.73 -10.62 -9.20
CA LEU A 151 -7.30 -10.34 -9.27
C LEU A 151 -6.47 -11.63 -9.15
N LYS A 152 -5.76 -11.98 -10.23
CA LYS A 152 -4.94 -13.21 -10.30
C LYS A 152 -3.46 -12.98 -10.04
N GLU A 153 -2.97 -11.77 -10.25
CA GLU A 153 -1.58 -11.39 -10.05
C GLU A 153 -1.46 -9.97 -9.50
N SER A 154 -0.32 -9.65 -8.91
CA SER A 154 -0.05 -8.30 -8.42
C SER A 154 -0.12 -7.30 -9.57
N THR A 155 -0.90 -6.25 -9.40
CA THR A 155 -1.14 -5.23 -10.42
C THR A 155 -1.03 -3.85 -9.81
N ILE A 156 -0.26 -2.97 -10.45
CA ILE A 156 -0.15 -1.57 -10.07
C ILE A 156 -1.16 -0.77 -10.88
N TYR A 157 -1.91 0.09 -10.21
CA TYR A 157 -2.70 1.13 -10.85
C TYR A 157 -1.97 2.46 -10.68
N LEU A 158 -1.55 3.05 -11.80
CA LEU A 158 -0.89 4.34 -11.86
C LEU A 158 -1.90 5.39 -12.32
N TYR A 159 -2.20 6.35 -11.45
CA TYR A 159 -3.12 7.45 -11.69
C TYR A 159 -2.32 8.70 -12.02
N ILE A 160 -2.36 9.13 -13.27
CA ILE A 160 -1.61 10.29 -13.76
C ILE A 160 -2.44 11.56 -13.63
N TYR A 161 -1.83 12.63 -13.11
CA TYR A 161 -2.44 13.94 -12.93
C TYR A 161 -1.67 15.02 -13.71
N GLU A 162 -2.19 16.25 -13.75
CA GLU A 162 -1.51 17.40 -14.38
C GLU A 162 -0.39 17.97 -13.49
N SER A 163 0.49 17.10 -13.01
CA SER A 163 1.58 17.40 -12.08
C SER A 163 2.71 16.39 -12.27
N ASP A 164 3.88 16.67 -11.69
CA ASP A 164 4.96 15.70 -11.53
C ASP A 164 4.72 14.71 -10.38
N CYS A 165 3.62 14.90 -9.62
CA CYS A 165 3.16 13.98 -8.61
C CYS A 165 1.94 13.20 -9.08
N SER A 166 2.05 11.87 -9.00
CA SER A 166 0.99 10.91 -9.29
C SER A 166 0.74 10.02 -8.09
N SER A 167 -0.41 9.34 -8.05
CA SER A 167 -0.65 8.28 -7.06
C SER A 167 -0.48 6.91 -7.70
N MET A 168 0.09 5.99 -6.93
CA MET A 168 0.30 4.60 -7.33
C MET A 168 -0.33 3.69 -6.27
N VAL A 169 -1.13 2.73 -6.73
CA VAL A 169 -1.76 1.72 -5.85
C VAL A 169 -1.37 0.34 -6.33
N LEU A 170 -0.63 -0.39 -5.50
CA LEU A 170 -0.33 -1.80 -5.72
C LEU A 170 -1.46 -2.64 -5.12
N PHE A 171 -2.09 -3.47 -5.95
CA PHE A 171 -3.01 -4.51 -5.51
C PHE A 171 -2.31 -5.86 -5.57
N GLN A 172 -2.23 -6.54 -4.44
CA GLN A 172 -1.61 -7.85 -4.32
C GLN A 172 -2.66 -8.88 -3.90
N PRO A 173 -2.91 -9.91 -4.73
CA PRO A 173 -3.83 -10.96 -4.37
C PRO A 173 -3.19 -11.90 -3.33
N HIS A 174 -4.01 -12.35 -2.41
CA HIS A 174 -3.74 -13.37 -1.41
C HIS A 174 -4.75 -14.52 -1.56
N LYS A 175 -4.67 -15.52 -0.68
CA LYS A 175 -5.63 -16.62 -0.66
C LYS A 175 -7.05 -16.12 -0.38
N ASP A 176 -8.04 -16.94 -0.72
CA ASP A 176 -9.46 -16.72 -0.38
C ASP A 176 -10.02 -15.40 -0.93
N HIS A 177 -9.56 -15.01 -2.13
CA HIS A 177 -9.97 -13.78 -2.82
C HIS A 177 -9.67 -12.50 -2.04
N ILE A 178 -8.75 -12.55 -1.07
CA ILE A 178 -8.29 -11.37 -0.34
C ILE A 178 -7.31 -10.60 -1.23
N VAL A 179 -7.46 -9.28 -1.28
CA VAL A 179 -6.53 -8.37 -1.92
C VAL A 179 -6.00 -7.39 -0.87
N GLN A 180 -4.68 -7.26 -0.80
CA GLN A 180 -4.02 -6.20 -0.07
C GLN A 180 -3.69 -5.06 -1.03
N ALA A 181 -4.15 -3.86 -0.72
CA ALA A 181 -3.80 -2.65 -1.43
C ALA A 181 -2.75 -1.86 -0.65
N TYR A 182 -1.79 -1.29 -1.38
CA TYR A 182 -0.77 -0.39 -0.87
C TYR A 182 -0.77 0.86 -1.74
N ALA A 183 -1.14 2.01 -1.17
CA ALA A 183 -1.23 3.28 -1.88
C ALA A 183 -0.19 4.28 -1.38
N CYS A 184 0.45 4.96 -2.33
CA CYS A 184 1.44 5.99 -2.05
C CYS A 184 1.53 6.99 -3.21
N PHE A 185 2.19 8.14 -2.96
CA PHE A 185 2.57 9.05 -4.03
C PHE A 185 3.87 8.62 -4.72
N VAL A 186 3.92 8.83 -6.03
CA VAL A 186 5.14 8.77 -6.83
C VAL A 186 5.41 10.14 -7.43
N ILE A 187 6.67 10.59 -7.37
CA ILE A 187 7.09 11.90 -7.86
C ILE A 187 8.25 11.69 -8.82
N HIS A 188 8.07 12.13 -10.05
CA HIS A 188 9.11 12.08 -11.09
C HIS A 188 8.76 13.05 -12.23
N PRO A 189 9.72 13.83 -12.77
CA PRO A 189 9.45 14.82 -13.82
C PRO A 189 8.79 14.26 -15.09
N LEU A 190 9.02 12.98 -15.40
CA LEU A 190 8.44 12.30 -16.57
C LEU A 190 6.96 11.89 -16.38
N LEU A 191 6.40 11.93 -15.16
CA LEU A 191 5.01 11.50 -14.95
C LEU A 191 4.02 12.38 -15.71
N LYS A 192 4.26 13.70 -15.75
CA LYS A 192 3.41 14.65 -16.49
C LYS A 192 3.42 14.43 -18.00
N THR A 193 4.44 13.76 -18.54
CA THR A 193 4.61 13.51 -19.99
C THR A 193 4.07 12.15 -20.43
N ILE A 194 3.50 11.36 -19.52
CA ILE A 194 2.89 10.07 -19.87
C ILE A 194 1.52 10.29 -20.50
N HIS A 195 1.38 9.94 -21.78
CA HIS A 195 0.12 10.07 -22.52
C HIS A 195 -0.43 8.73 -23.04
N SER A 196 0.41 7.69 -23.07
CA SER A 196 0.11 6.39 -23.64
C SER A 196 0.67 5.23 -22.82
N THR A 197 0.23 4.01 -23.13
CA THR A 197 0.79 2.78 -22.54
C THR A 197 2.27 2.60 -22.83
N ASP A 198 2.75 3.06 -23.99
CA ASP A 198 4.16 2.96 -24.37
C ASP A 198 5.03 3.93 -23.57
N ASP A 199 4.49 5.09 -23.20
CA ASP A 199 5.19 6.03 -22.30
C ASP A 199 5.35 5.42 -20.90
N VAL A 200 4.35 4.69 -20.40
CA VAL A 200 4.45 3.96 -19.13
C VAL A 200 5.54 2.89 -19.20
N LYS A 201 5.56 2.08 -20.27
CA LYS A 201 6.61 1.06 -20.45
C LYS A 201 8.00 1.69 -20.49
N ARG A 202 8.15 2.79 -21.24
CA ARG A 202 9.40 3.56 -21.32
C ARG A 202 9.81 4.10 -19.94
N PHE A 203 8.87 4.68 -19.21
CA PHE A 203 9.10 5.22 -17.86
C PHE A 203 9.62 4.15 -16.90
N PHE A 204 8.96 2.98 -16.82
CA PHE A 204 9.42 1.89 -15.93
C PHE A 204 10.79 1.34 -16.32
N LYS A 205 11.04 1.21 -17.63
CA LYS A 205 12.34 0.78 -18.16
C LYS A 205 13.45 1.77 -17.82
N GLU A 206 13.25 3.06 -18.09
CA GLU A 206 14.28 4.09 -17.92
C GLU A 206 14.52 4.45 -16.44
N THR A 207 13.46 4.47 -15.62
CA THR A 207 13.55 4.90 -14.22
C THR A 207 13.99 3.77 -13.28
N ILE A 208 13.52 2.55 -13.49
CA ILE A 208 13.80 1.43 -12.55
C ILE A 208 14.27 0.14 -13.24
N GLN A 209 14.61 0.19 -14.53
CA GLN A 209 15.09 -0.97 -15.30
C GLN A 209 14.11 -2.15 -15.29
N LEU A 210 12.81 -1.87 -15.12
CA LEU A 210 11.78 -2.89 -15.17
C LEU A 210 11.22 -3.00 -16.59
N GLU A 211 11.45 -4.14 -17.21
CA GLU A 211 10.97 -4.48 -18.55
C GLU A 211 9.88 -5.57 -18.47
N GLY A 212 9.38 -6.04 -19.61
CA GLY A 212 8.43 -7.16 -19.67
C GLY A 212 7.03 -6.92 -19.09
N ILE A 213 6.76 -5.72 -18.58
CA ILE A 213 5.46 -5.36 -18.01
C ILE A 213 4.37 -5.26 -19.08
N MET A 214 3.16 -5.65 -18.69
CA MET A 214 1.96 -5.38 -19.48
C MET A 214 1.29 -4.12 -18.96
N VAL A 215 0.88 -3.24 -19.88
CA VAL A 215 0.22 -1.98 -19.54
C VAL A 215 -1.09 -1.88 -20.31
N GLN A 216 -2.17 -1.62 -19.59
CA GLN A 216 -3.49 -1.34 -20.12
C GLN A 216 -3.95 0.04 -19.66
N GLU A 217 -4.40 0.89 -20.59
CA GLU A 217 -5.11 2.12 -20.23
C GLU A 217 -6.55 1.79 -19.84
N LEU A 218 -7.01 2.32 -18.71
CA LEU A 218 -8.38 2.17 -18.23
C LEU A 218 -9.19 3.41 -18.59
N THR A 219 -10.43 3.20 -19.03
CA THR A 219 -11.34 4.31 -19.29
C THR A 219 -11.74 4.98 -17.98
N THR A 220 -11.54 6.29 -17.89
CA THR A 220 -12.07 7.09 -16.79
C THR A 220 -13.59 7.13 -16.93
N THR A 221 -14.30 6.38 -16.09
CA THR A 221 -15.75 6.47 -15.99
C THR A 221 -16.10 7.80 -15.32
N SER A 222 -16.31 8.87 -16.10
CA SER A 222 -17.03 10.02 -15.55
C SER A 222 -18.47 9.58 -15.33
N LYS A 223 -18.87 9.38 -14.06
CA LYS A 223 -20.29 9.30 -13.74
C LYS A 223 -20.88 10.67 -14.13
N SER A 224 -21.71 10.68 -15.18
CA SER A 224 -22.49 11.85 -15.59
C SER A 224 -23.57 12.15 -14.55
#